data_AF-A0A935S432-F1
#
_entry.id   AF-A0A935S432-F1
#
_cell.length_a   1.000
_cell.length_b   1.000
_cell.length_c   1.000
_cell.angle_alpha   90.00
_cell.angle_beta   90.00
_cell.angle_gamma   90.00
#
_symmetry.space_group_name_H-M   'P 1'
#
loop_
_entity.id
_entity.type
_entity.pdbx_description
1 polymer ?
#
loop_
_entity_poly.entity_id
_entity_poly.type
_entity_poly.pdbx_seq_one_letter_code
_entity_poly.pdbx_strand_id
1 'polypeptide(L)'
;MYGIALTGGTNSNLDVYRDTITLALNSATGSQLTGISCAMGGTGAGNTVNIYNNLITGCTYPTNTSGIFRAIENTATSSFRSIYSNTISSNNIAGTGEFSGIYENNSNSTLVLALKIYSNTISANTKTGASGVFNCIYANASANQVDVYFNKVFNNSATSSSGGFYGYYNAMLCNNELVHDNDFFQNSSGSGEHISIYARAGSGPTNKEIYGNNIYNITGNSSANSVGAILIDFGTVCNIYRNKIYNMSNTTATGISPAVYGINIGTNNNTQCQIHNNFLCELKTPNASNVNAIYGIWLQGSAASSLASYFNTVYLDAVSTGANFGTSAFTCGTSPLNIDLRNNILANSSAPNGTGSSKALVRANSTLTNYNLLSGYNCLYAGAPGPSNLIFFDGTNSLQSLQSFKNLVGPREQASISESPPFNNTVTAPYDIHVSNFYLTSIENGGTPVGLISTDWDNQARNATTPDIGADEFTAPFQDDNSPNIQYPLLTNSPVAANKTVTGWATITDPSNINTTVGTKPRLYYKKSTEANTYVGNTVANNGWKYVEASNASSPFNFTINYSLLFTGGNVVAGDIIQYFVTAQDLAAPVHVGLNNGGFCCTTC
;
A
#
# COMPACT_ATOMS: atom_id res chain seq x y z
N MET A 1 -5.01 43.11 3.90
CA MET A 1 -3.69 43.79 4.01
C MET A 1 -2.71 42.98 3.19
N TYR A 2 -1.87 43.66 2.41
CA TYR A 2 -0.84 43.03 1.58
C TYR A 2 0.53 43.55 2.00
N GLY A 3 1.55 42.70 2.07
CA GLY A 3 2.94 43.14 2.17
C GLY A 3 3.43 43.68 0.84
N ILE A 4 3.37 42.85 -0.19
CA ILE A 4 3.61 43.19 -1.59
C ILE A 4 2.35 42.85 -2.38
N ALA A 5 1.85 43.80 -3.19
CA ALA A 5 0.72 43.60 -4.10
C ALA A 5 1.12 44.00 -5.52
N LEU A 6 1.08 43.02 -6.43
CA LEU A 6 1.47 43.18 -7.82
C LEU A 6 0.23 42.97 -8.70
N THR A 7 -0.33 44.07 -9.18
CA THR A 7 -1.58 44.11 -9.96
C THR A 7 -1.39 44.90 -11.25
N GLY A 8 -2.19 44.59 -12.29
CA GLY A 8 -2.35 45.43 -13.48
C GLY A 8 -1.37 45.21 -14.65
N GLY A 9 -0.28 44.46 -14.47
CA GLY A 9 0.62 44.07 -15.57
C GLY A 9 0.08 42.89 -16.38
N THR A 10 -0.37 43.16 -17.60
CA THR A 10 -0.66 42.13 -18.62
C THR A 10 0.55 41.95 -19.55
N ASN A 11 0.72 40.75 -20.10
CA ASN A 11 1.82 40.40 -21.00
C ASN A 11 3.21 40.84 -20.50
N SER A 12 3.57 40.43 -19.28
CA SER A 12 4.79 40.88 -18.60
C SER A 12 5.52 39.71 -17.96
N ASN A 13 6.85 39.78 -17.96
CA ASN A 13 7.68 38.96 -17.09
C ASN A 13 7.82 39.63 -15.72
N LEU A 14 7.93 38.84 -14.66
CA LEU A 14 8.03 39.32 -13.29
C LEU A 14 8.97 38.45 -12.47
N ASP A 15 9.84 39.10 -11.70
CA ASP A 15 10.63 38.49 -10.64
C ASP A 15 10.33 39.21 -9.31
N VAL A 16 10.01 38.44 -8.26
CA VAL A 16 9.86 38.92 -6.89
C VAL A 16 10.81 38.13 -6.02
N TYR A 17 11.84 38.78 -5.47
CA TYR A 17 12.92 38.03 -4.82
C TYR A 17 13.69 38.80 -3.76
N ARG A 18 14.22 38.04 -2.81
CA ARG A 18 15.04 38.53 -1.68
C ARG A 18 14.30 39.53 -0.78
N ASP A 19 12.97 39.46 -0.76
CA ASP A 19 12.17 40.25 0.16
C ASP A 19 12.09 39.58 1.54
N THR A 20 11.99 40.39 2.59
CA THR A 20 11.67 39.93 3.95
C THR A 20 10.38 40.61 4.40
N ILE A 21 9.36 39.82 4.70
CA ILE A 21 8.00 40.30 4.99
C ILE A 21 7.54 39.78 6.34
N THR A 22 7.14 40.70 7.20
CA THR A 22 6.50 40.45 8.48
C THR A 22 5.29 41.35 8.59
N LEU A 23 4.11 40.78 8.81
CA LEU A 23 2.85 41.51 8.90
C LEU A 23 2.17 41.28 10.24
N ALA A 24 1.66 42.34 10.86
CA ALA A 24 0.84 42.25 12.07
C ALA A 24 -0.46 43.02 11.86
N LEU A 25 -1.59 42.30 11.85
CA LEU A 25 -2.91 42.91 11.70
C LEU A 25 -3.67 42.84 13.03
N ASN A 26 -3.80 43.99 13.71
CA ASN A 26 -4.31 44.05 15.09
C ASN A 26 -5.67 44.75 15.25
N SER A 27 -6.21 45.33 14.17
CA SER A 27 -7.40 46.21 14.25
C SER A 27 -8.58 45.74 13.40
N ALA A 28 -8.37 44.82 12.46
CA ALA A 28 -9.41 44.29 11.60
C ALA A 28 -9.86 42.90 12.06
N THR A 29 -11.08 42.51 11.70
CA THR A 29 -11.58 41.13 11.86
C THR A 29 -11.99 40.60 10.49
N GLY A 30 -11.71 39.33 10.20
CA GLY A 30 -12.24 38.65 9.00
C GLY A 30 -11.61 39.04 7.65
N SER A 31 -10.64 39.96 7.59
CA SER A 31 -10.01 40.41 6.33
C SER A 31 -8.92 39.44 5.86
N GLN A 32 -8.60 39.42 4.56
CA GLN A 32 -7.44 38.66 4.07
C GLN A 32 -6.12 39.35 4.47
N LEU A 33 -5.15 38.55 4.91
CA LEU A 33 -3.77 38.95 5.18
C LEU A 33 -2.85 38.19 4.23
N THR A 34 -2.15 38.90 3.34
CA THR A 34 -1.27 38.27 2.35
C THR A 34 0.14 38.85 2.41
N GLY A 35 1.17 37.98 2.42
CA GLY A 35 2.56 38.39 2.33
C GLY A 35 2.87 38.98 0.95
N ILE A 36 2.96 38.12 -0.07
CA ILE A 36 3.13 38.49 -1.47
C ILE A 36 1.85 38.11 -2.23
N SER A 37 1.24 39.05 -2.93
CA SER A 37 0.12 38.80 -3.85
C SER A 37 0.54 39.17 -5.27
N CYS A 38 0.51 38.18 -6.17
CA CYS A 38 0.83 38.34 -7.57
C CYS A 38 -0.37 38.00 -8.45
N ALA A 39 -0.82 38.98 -9.24
CA ALA A 39 -1.82 38.81 -10.29
C ALA A 39 -1.29 39.26 -11.68
N MET A 40 -0.01 39.65 -11.77
CA MET A 40 0.64 40.12 -12.99
C MET A 40 1.12 38.97 -13.88
N GLY A 41 1.27 39.22 -15.18
CA GLY A 41 1.86 38.29 -16.15
C GLY A 41 0.87 37.52 -17.01
N GLY A 42 -0.43 37.80 -16.87
CA GLY A 42 -1.48 37.16 -17.67
C GLY A 42 -1.49 37.53 -19.16
N THR A 43 -2.28 36.77 -19.93
CA THR A 43 -2.72 37.00 -21.34
C THR A 43 -1.67 37.05 -22.47
N GLY A 44 -0.37 37.07 -22.19
CA GLY A 44 0.66 37.01 -23.23
C GLY A 44 1.37 35.66 -23.32
N ALA A 45 1.70 35.24 -24.55
CA ALA A 45 2.39 33.98 -24.80
C ALA A 45 3.85 34.03 -24.31
N GLY A 46 4.24 33.05 -23.50
CA GLY A 46 5.64 32.88 -23.07
C GLY A 46 6.07 33.73 -21.87
N ASN A 47 5.14 34.42 -21.21
CA ASN A 47 5.49 35.18 -20.01
C ASN A 47 5.85 34.27 -18.84
N THR A 48 6.77 34.77 -18.02
CA THR A 48 7.34 34.09 -16.86
C THR A 48 7.11 34.91 -15.61
N VAL A 49 6.58 34.28 -14.56
CA VAL A 49 6.47 34.84 -13.22
C VAL A 49 7.31 33.98 -12.28
N ASN A 50 8.32 34.59 -11.66
CA ASN A 50 9.15 33.94 -10.64
C ASN A 50 8.98 34.64 -9.29
N ILE A 51 8.74 33.85 -8.24
CA ILE A 51 8.72 34.33 -6.85
C ILE A 51 9.71 33.48 -6.08
N TYR A 52 10.85 34.04 -5.68
CA TYR A 52 11.93 33.22 -5.15
C TYR A 52 12.84 33.88 -4.12
N ASN A 53 13.49 33.08 -3.27
CA ASN A 53 14.39 33.58 -2.22
C ASN A 53 13.73 34.62 -1.28
N ASN A 54 12.41 34.62 -1.12
CA ASN A 54 11.73 35.50 -0.19
C ASN A 54 11.60 34.85 1.18
N LEU A 55 11.58 35.67 2.23
CA LEU A 55 11.35 35.27 3.61
C LEU A 55 10.04 35.89 4.10
N ILE A 56 9.00 35.08 4.32
CA ILE A 56 7.75 35.51 4.92
C ILE A 56 7.67 34.91 6.33
N THR A 57 7.89 35.76 7.34
CA THR A 57 8.07 35.28 8.71
C THR A 57 7.48 36.18 9.78
N GLY A 58 7.11 35.57 10.91
CA GLY A 58 6.62 36.29 12.09
C GLY A 58 5.27 36.96 11.89
N CYS A 59 4.51 36.60 10.85
CA CYS A 59 3.22 37.23 10.60
C CYS A 59 2.22 36.82 11.68
N THR A 60 1.47 37.80 12.19
CA THR A 60 0.47 37.62 13.23
C THR A 60 -0.85 38.26 12.86
N TYR A 61 -1.95 37.58 13.22
CA TYR A 61 -3.29 38.15 13.10
C TYR A 61 -4.14 37.78 14.33
N PRO A 62 -3.85 38.37 15.51
CA PRO A 62 -4.47 37.94 16.77
C PRO A 62 -5.97 38.20 16.84
N THR A 63 -6.46 39.26 16.18
CA THR A 63 -7.89 39.60 16.13
C THR A 63 -8.64 38.84 15.03
N ASN A 64 -8.01 37.86 14.38
CA ASN A 64 -8.64 37.16 13.27
C ASN A 64 -9.80 36.26 13.74
N THR A 65 -10.99 36.51 13.18
CA THR A 65 -12.17 35.66 13.38
C THR A 65 -12.33 34.65 12.25
N SER A 66 -12.29 35.10 10.98
CA SER A 66 -12.56 34.30 9.78
C SER A 66 -11.69 34.61 8.56
N GLY A 67 -10.75 35.56 8.69
CA GLY A 67 -9.90 36.03 7.61
C GLY A 67 -8.90 34.97 7.16
N ILE A 68 -8.57 35.01 5.87
CA ILE A 68 -7.62 34.08 5.24
C ILE A 68 -6.20 34.63 5.36
N PHE A 69 -5.23 33.74 5.59
CA PHE A 69 -3.81 34.06 5.46
C PHE A 69 -3.20 33.36 4.25
N ARG A 70 -2.46 34.12 3.42
CA ARG A 70 -1.65 33.59 2.32
C ARG A 70 -0.23 34.15 2.41
N ALA A 71 0.78 33.33 2.68
CA ALA A 71 2.14 33.87 2.71
C ALA A 71 2.60 34.28 1.30
N ILE A 72 2.42 33.40 0.32
CA ILE A 72 2.57 33.70 -1.11
C ILE A 72 1.27 33.34 -1.82
N GLU A 73 0.66 34.31 -2.47
CA GLU A 73 -0.50 34.16 -3.33
C GLU A 73 -0.11 34.50 -4.76
N ASN A 74 -0.35 33.57 -5.67
CA ASN A 74 -0.15 33.76 -7.09
C ASN A 74 -1.43 33.37 -7.84
N THR A 75 -1.99 34.35 -8.52
CA THR A 75 -3.22 34.25 -9.33
C THR A 75 -2.96 34.61 -10.79
N ALA A 76 -1.68 34.72 -11.16
CA ALA A 76 -1.25 35.02 -12.51
C ALA A 76 -1.65 33.92 -13.51
N THR A 77 -2.00 34.33 -14.72
CA THR A 77 -2.27 33.42 -15.85
C THR A 77 -1.09 33.35 -16.84
N SER A 78 0.13 33.57 -16.36
CA SER A 78 1.35 33.51 -17.18
C SER A 78 1.64 32.09 -17.66
N SER A 79 2.34 31.96 -18.80
CA SER A 79 2.65 30.65 -19.39
C SER A 79 3.55 29.81 -18.49
N PHE A 80 4.52 30.46 -17.84
CA PHE A 80 5.46 29.83 -16.93
C PHE A 80 5.38 30.49 -15.56
N ARG A 81 5.27 29.67 -14.52
CA ARG A 81 5.26 30.11 -13.12
C ARG A 81 6.24 29.28 -12.33
N SER A 82 7.11 29.94 -11.57
CA SER A 82 8.07 29.27 -10.69
C SER A 82 8.08 29.93 -9.31
N ILE A 83 7.72 29.16 -8.28
CA ILE A 83 7.85 29.57 -6.88
C ILE A 83 8.92 28.71 -6.24
N TYR A 84 10.08 29.30 -5.91
CA TYR A 84 11.19 28.50 -5.44
C TYR A 84 12.11 29.14 -4.41
N SER A 85 12.75 28.31 -3.60
CA SER A 85 13.73 28.78 -2.59
C SER A 85 13.16 29.82 -1.61
N ASN A 86 11.84 29.94 -1.48
CA ASN A 86 11.24 30.81 -0.48
C ASN A 86 11.23 30.13 0.88
N THR A 87 11.31 30.92 1.94
CA THR A 87 11.13 30.49 3.32
C THR A 87 9.87 31.11 3.90
N ILE A 88 8.94 30.27 4.33
CA ILE A 88 7.70 30.69 5.01
C ILE A 88 7.74 30.08 6.40
N SER A 89 8.00 30.90 7.41
CA SER A 89 8.24 30.37 8.75
C SER A 89 7.74 31.19 9.91
N SER A 90 7.42 30.54 11.02
CA SER A 90 7.09 31.22 12.28
C SER A 90 5.90 32.19 12.18
N ASN A 91 4.95 31.91 11.28
CA ASN A 91 3.71 32.67 11.17
C ASN A 91 2.65 32.07 12.10
N ASN A 92 1.98 32.91 12.89
CA ASN A 92 0.97 32.48 13.87
C ASN A 92 -0.38 33.15 13.59
N ILE A 93 -1.33 32.36 13.06
CA ILE A 93 -2.60 32.87 12.54
C ILE A 93 -3.77 32.22 13.28
N ALA A 94 -4.59 33.06 13.92
CA ALA A 94 -5.84 32.65 14.56
C ALA A 94 -7.01 32.60 13.55
N GLY A 95 -8.23 32.37 14.03
CA GLY A 95 -9.46 32.46 13.24
C GLY A 95 -9.80 31.21 12.41
N THR A 96 -10.98 31.19 11.82
CA THR A 96 -11.54 30.04 11.07
C THR A 96 -11.21 30.04 9.58
N GLY A 97 -10.57 31.10 9.07
CA GLY A 97 -10.16 31.17 7.67
C GLY A 97 -9.01 30.22 7.33
N GLU A 98 -8.79 30.02 6.04
CA GLU A 98 -7.69 29.19 5.53
C GLU A 98 -6.31 29.79 5.88
N PHE A 99 -5.36 28.94 6.24
CA PHE A 99 -3.93 29.24 6.16
C PHE A 99 -3.37 28.59 4.91
N SER A 100 -2.72 29.36 4.05
CA SER A 100 -1.98 28.84 2.91
C SER A 100 -0.54 29.39 2.91
N GLY A 101 0.46 28.51 2.93
CA GLY A 101 1.85 28.89 2.75
C GLY A 101 2.06 29.42 1.33
N ILE A 102 1.99 28.52 0.36
CA ILE A 102 1.94 28.87 -1.06
C ILE A 102 0.53 28.60 -1.55
N TYR A 103 -0.09 29.59 -2.19
CA TYR A 103 -1.40 29.52 -2.78
C TYR A 103 -1.33 29.92 -4.25
N GLU A 104 -1.48 28.93 -5.12
CA GLU A 104 -1.67 29.13 -6.56
C GLU A 104 -3.16 29.05 -6.87
N ASN A 105 -3.70 29.95 -7.68
CA ASN A 105 -5.10 29.88 -8.12
C ASN A 105 -5.31 30.49 -9.52
N ASN A 106 -6.51 30.30 -10.07
CA ASN A 106 -7.06 30.98 -11.22
C ASN A 106 -6.25 30.78 -12.50
N SER A 107 -6.53 29.70 -13.23
CA SER A 107 -5.73 29.33 -14.39
C SER A 107 -6.53 28.56 -15.43
N ASN A 108 -6.02 28.53 -16.65
CA ASN A 108 -6.52 27.72 -17.76
C ASN A 108 -5.36 26.83 -18.22
N SER A 109 -5.58 25.51 -18.29
CA SER A 109 -4.53 24.55 -18.65
C SER A 109 -3.99 24.75 -20.07
N THR A 110 -4.67 25.53 -20.93
CA THR A 110 -4.14 25.93 -22.24
C THR A 110 -3.19 27.12 -22.18
N LEU A 111 -3.29 27.96 -21.15
CA LEU A 111 -2.47 29.17 -20.99
C LEU A 111 -1.27 28.90 -20.10
N VAL A 112 -1.48 28.22 -18.97
CA VAL A 112 -0.41 27.86 -18.04
C VAL A 112 0.21 26.55 -18.47
N LEU A 113 1.36 26.65 -19.13
CA LEU A 113 2.08 25.51 -19.67
C LEU A 113 2.86 24.77 -18.58
N ALA A 114 3.47 25.50 -17.64
CA ALA A 114 4.15 24.88 -16.50
C ALA A 114 4.05 25.73 -15.23
N LEU A 115 3.64 25.09 -14.14
CA LEU A 115 3.77 25.58 -12.77
C LEU A 115 4.81 24.73 -12.05
N LYS A 116 5.89 25.37 -11.58
CA LYS A 116 6.93 24.74 -10.79
C LYS A 116 6.95 25.30 -9.38
N ILE A 117 6.89 24.43 -8.37
CA ILE A 117 7.01 24.82 -6.97
C ILE A 117 8.13 23.98 -6.36
N TYR A 118 9.31 24.56 -6.13
CA TYR A 118 10.45 23.75 -5.74
C TYR A 118 11.41 24.39 -4.76
N SER A 119 12.12 23.57 -3.97
CA SER A 119 13.12 24.05 -3.02
C SER A 119 12.60 25.07 -2.00
N ASN A 120 11.29 25.17 -1.78
CA ASN A 120 10.73 26.04 -0.74
C ASN A 120 10.83 25.37 0.63
N THR A 121 11.00 26.18 1.67
CA THR A 121 10.96 25.74 3.07
C THR A 121 9.74 26.35 3.74
N ILE A 122 8.82 25.50 4.20
CA ILE A 122 7.62 25.92 4.95
C ILE A 122 7.68 25.29 6.32
N SER A 123 7.97 26.08 7.35
CA SER A 123 8.22 25.51 8.68
C SER A 123 7.84 26.34 9.88
N ALA A 124 7.58 25.69 11.01
CA ALA A 124 7.27 26.35 12.28
C ALA A 124 6.08 27.33 12.20
N ASN A 125 5.14 27.12 11.28
CA ASN A 125 3.92 27.92 11.17
C ASN A 125 2.80 27.28 12.00
N THR A 126 1.98 28.12 12.63
CA THR A 126 0.93 27.65 13.54
C THR A 126 -0.41 28.29 13.20
N LYS A 127 -1.44 27.44 13.10
CA LYS A 127 -2.84 27.86 13.07
C LYS A 127 -3.46 27.58 14.44
N THR A 128 -3.82 28.66 15.14
CA THR A 128 -4.35 28.62 16.51
C THR A 128 -5.87 28.69 16.57
N GLY A 129 -6.53 28.96 15.46
CA GLY A 129 -8.00 28.98 15.37
C GLY A 129 -8.61 27.58 15.45
N ALA A 130 -9.83 27.49 16.00
CA ALA A 130 -10.54 26.22 16.24
C ALA A 130 -10.98 25.47 14.97
N SER A 131 -10.94 26.12 13.81
CA SER A 131 -11.33 25.56 12.51
C SER A 131 -10.56 26.24 11.37
N GLY A 132 -10.80 25.79 10.14
CA GLY A 132 -10.13 26.27 8.92
C GLY A 132 -9.02 25.34 8.46
N VAL A 133 -8.85 25.24 7.15
CA VAL A 133 -7.84 24.39 6.51
C VAL A 133 -6.45 25.00 6.66
N PHE A 134 -5.45 24.15 6.78
CA PHE A 134 -4.03 24.50 6.73
C PHE A 134 -3.41 23.83 5.51
N ASN A 135 -3.15 24.60 4.45
CA ASN A 135 -2.39 24.15 3.29
C ASN A 135 -0.95 24.66 3.38
N CYS A 136 0.04 23.79 3.33
CA CYS A 136 1.42 24.26 3.19
C CYS A 136 1.66 24.68 1.74
N ILE A 137 1.44 23.77 0.79
CA ILE A 137 1.47 24.04 -0.65
C ILE A 137 0.09 23.75 -1.24
N TYR A 138 -0.65 24.80 -1.58
CA TYR A 138 -1.91 24.69 -2.30
C TYR A 138 -1.70 25.05 -3.76
N ALA A 139 -1.40 24.03 -4.58
CA ALA A 139 -1.18 24.18 -6.02
C ALA A 139 -2.51 24.21 -6.80
N ASN A 140 -3.46 25.08 -6.40
CA ASN A 140 -4.83 25.12 -6.90
C ASN A 140 -4.95 25.76 -8.31
N ALA A 141 -4.09 25.37 -9.24
CA ALA A 141 -3.98 25.98 -10.55
C ALA A 141 -4.26 24.99 -11.67
N SER A 142 -5.20 25.33 -12.56
CA SER A 142 -5.34 24.58 -13.80
C SER A 142 -4.16 24.82 -14.74
N ALA A 143 -3.31 23.80 -14.95
CA ALA A 143 -2.08 23.90 -15.74
C ALA A 143 -1.86 22.66 -16.60
N ASN A 144 -1.13 22.78 -17.70
CA ASN A 144 -0.74 21.61 -18.49
C ASN A 144 0.20 20.70 -17.66
N GLN A 145 1.15 21.29 -16.96
CA GLN A 145 2.04 20.59 -16.04
C GLN A 145 2.14 21.33 -14.70
N VAL A 146 1.93 20.58 -13.61
CA VAL A 146 2.27 20.99 -12.24
C VAL A 146 3.43 20.11 -11.79
N ASP A 147 4.50 20.73 -11.32
CA ASP A 147 5.74 20.06 -10.95
C ASP A 147 6.23 20.57 -9.59
N VAL A 148 6.16 19.72 -8.56
CA VAL A 148 6.41 20.08 -7.16
C VAL A 148 7.50 19.21 -6.58
N TYR A 149 8.67 19.79 -6.32
CA TYR A 149 9.84 18.99 -5.96
C TYR A 149 10.87 19.66 -5.06
N PHE A 150 11.64 18.87 -4.31
CA PHE A 150 12.65 19.35 -3.35
C PHE A 150 12.13 20.36 -2.31
N ASN A 151 10.82 20.42 -2.05
CA ASN A 151 10.29 21.26 -0.98
C ASN A 151 10.45 20.58 0.37
N LYS A 152 10.64 21.38 1.42
CA LYS A 152 10.69 20.94 2.81
C LYS A 152 9.54 21.54 3.59
N VAL A 153 8.63 20.70 4.06
CA VAL A 153 7.45 21.11 4.82
C VAL A 153 7.51 20.45 6.19
N PHE A 154 7.84 21.21 7.24
CA PHE A 154 8.08 20.62 8.55
C PHE A 154 7.79 21.50 9.76
N ASN A 155 7.55 20.89 10.92
CA ASN A 155 7.25 21.60 12.17
C ASN A 155 6.04 22.55 12.08
N ASN A 156 5.13 22.35 11.13
CA ASN A 156 3.90 23.13 11.06
C ASN A 156 2.82 22.50 11.96
N SER A 157 1.97 23.34 12.54
CA SER A 157 0.99 22.90 13.53
C SER A 157 -0.40 23.51 13.27
N ALA A 158 -1.39 22.64 13.18
CA ALA A 158 -2.82 22.99 13.19
C ALA A 158 -3.56 22.21 14.28
N THR A 159 -2.91 21.90 15.41
CA THR A 159 -3.44 21.02 16.47
C THR A 159 -4.72 21.54 17.12
N SER A 160 -4.95 22.86 17.10
CA SER A 160 -6.20 23.47 17.58
C SER A 160 -7.32 23.45 16.53
N SER A 161 -7.02 23.16 15.26
CA SER A 161 -7.99 23.24 14.16
C SER A 161 -8.74 21.93 13.93
N SER A 162 -10.04 22.06 13.67
CA SER A 162 -10.89 21.00 13.12
C SER A 162 -10.84 20.89 11.59
N GLY A 163 -10.21 21.85 10.91
CA GLY A 163 -10.02 21.79 9.45
C GLY A 163 -8.88 20.85 9.05
N GLY A 164 -8.85 20.47 7.78
CA GLY A 164 -7.81 19.60 7.23
C GLY A 164 -6.42 20.24 7.29
N PHE A 165 -5.39 19.41 7.44
CA PHE A 165 -3.99 19.76 7.25
C PHE A 165 -3.48 19.06 6.00
N TYR A 166 -2.98 19.85 5.04
CA TYR A 166 -2.42 19.32 3.80
C TYR A 166 -0.99 19.84 3.58
N GLY A 167 -0.04 18.92 3.45
CA GLY A 167 1.34 19.28 3.08
C GLY A 167 1.38 19.79 1.64
N TYR A 168 0.86 18.98 0.73
CA TYR A 168 0.55 19.34 -0.64
C TYR A 168 -0.92 19.07 -0.93
N TYR A 169 -1.58 20.02 -1.59
CA TYR A 169 -2.95 19.86 -2.08
C TYR A 169 -3.12 20.50 -3.44
N ASN A 170 -3.84 19.82 -4.33
CA ASN A 170 -4.29 20.36 -5.60
C ASN A 170 -5.75 19.96 -5.85
N ALA A 171 -6.62 20.95 -6.07
CA ALA A 171 -8.04 20.75 -6.34
C ALA A 171 -8.47 21.16 -7.75
N MET A 172 -7.53 21.57 -8.62
CA MET A 172 -7.82 22.01 -10.00
C MET A 172 -7.25 21.04 -11.04
N LEU A 173 -7.81 21.06 -12.24
CA LEU A 173 -7.42 20.17 -13.33
C LEU A 173 -6.00 20.47 -13.81
N CYS A 174 -5.13 19.46 -13.80
CA CYS A 174 -3.88 19.50 -14.55
C CYS A 174 -3.79 18.29 -15.48
N ASN A 175 -3.07 18.42 -16.60
CA ASN A 175 -2.90 17.26 -17.48
C ASN A 175 -1.84 16.30 -16.91
N ASN A 176 -0.76 16.86 -16.35
CA ASN A 176 0.30 16.13 -15.68
C ASN A 176 0.59 16.75 -14.31
N GLU A 177 0.57 15.94 -13.26
CA GLU A 177 0.85 16.31 -11.89
C GLU A 177 2.05 15.50 -11.41
N LEU A 178 3.17 16.17 -11.19
CA LEU A 178 4.41 15.57 -10.69
C LEU A 178 4.64 16.11 -9.28
N VAL A 179 4.70 15.21 -8.30
CA VAL A 179 5.02 15.55 -6.91
C VAL A 179 6.12 14.61 -6.46
N HIS A 180 7.35 15.10 -6.43
CA HIS A 180 8.49 14.22 -6.22
C HIS A 180 9.63 14.81 -5.42
N ASP A 181 10.41 13.94 -4.77
CA ASP A 181 11.60 14.33 -4.01
C ASP A 181 11.33 15.43 -2.96
N ASN A 182 10.12 15.46 -2.37
CA ASN A 182 9.77 16.39 -1.30
C ASN A 182 9.92 15.73 0.08
N ASP A 183 10.28 16.54 1.08
CA ASP A 183 10.33 16.13 2.49
C ASP A 183 9.13 16.72 3.25
N PHE A 184 8.27 15.85 3.79
CA PHE A 184 7.17 16.23 4.68
C PHE A 184 7.38 15.59 6.05
N PHE A 185 7.68 16.38 7.08
CA PHE A 185 8.01 15.79 8.38
C PHE A 185 7.70 16.63 9.61
N GLN A 186 7.48 15.98 10.75
CA GLN A 186 7.22 16.67 12.04
C GLN A 186 6.04 17.66 11.96
N ASN A 187 5.07 17.42 11.09
CA ASN A 187 3.86 18.23 11.01
C ASN A 187 2.78 17.65 11.92
N SER A 188 1.99 18.55 12.51
CA SER A 188 0.94 18.19 13.46
C SER A 188 -0.41 18.78 13.09
N SER A 189 -1.47 17.98 13.21
CA SER A 189 -2.84 18.41 12.90
C SER A 189 -3.79 18.16 14.08
N GLY A 190 -4.91 18.88 14.09
CA GLY A 190 -5.95 18.72 15.09
C GLY A 190 -6.93 17.60 14.74
N SER A 191 -8.22 17.85 14.97
CA SER A 191 -9.28 16.84 14.82
C SER A 191 -9.76 16.61 13.37
N GLY A 192 -9.32 17.46 12.44
CA GLY A 192 -9.55 17.29 11.01
C GLY A 192 -8.64 16.23 10.36
N GLU A 193 -8.85 16.01 9.07
CA GLU A 193 -7.99 15.14 8.24
C GLU A 193 -6.55 15.65 8.19
N HIS A 194 -5.57 14.75 8.11
CA HIS A 194 -4.19 15.09 7.79
C HIS A 194 -3.75 14.30 6.57
N ILE A 195 -3.44 14.96 5.46
CA ILE A 195 -2.81 14.30 4.31
C ILE A 195 -1.49 15.00 3.96
N SER A 196 -0.37 14.26 3.93
CA SER A 196 0.91 14.87 3.55
C SER A 196 0.93 15.26 2.06
N ILE A 197 0.47 14.37 1.17
CA ILE A 197 0.32 14.61 -0.26
C ILE A 197 -1.10 14.24 -0.70
N TYR A 198 -1.90 15.23 -1.05
CA TYR A 198 -3.25 15.02 -1.59
C TYR A 198 -3.33 15.49 -3.05
N ALA A 199 -3.07 14.54 -3.97
CA ALA A 199 -3.08 14.75 -5.41
C ALA A 199 -4.48 14.48 -5.99
N ARG A 200 -5.34 15.51 -6.00
CA ARG A 200 -6.80 15.42 -6.20
C ARG A 200 -7.35 16.24 -7.37
N ALA A 201 -6.54 16.54 -8.38
CA ALA A 201 -6.88 17.43 -9.50
C ALA A 201 -8.38 17.42 -9.90
N GLY A 202 -9.04 18.58 -9.83
CA GLY A 202 -10.50 18.71 -9.93
C GLY A 202 -11.08 18.20 -11.26
N SER A 203 -11.78 17.07 -11.21
CA SER A 203 -12.60 16.46 -12.27
C SER A 203 -12.05 16.56 -13.70
N GLY A 204 -11.16 15.64 -14.07
CA GLY A 204 -10.70 15.42 -15.44
C GLY A 204 -9.52 14.43 -15.48
N PRO A 205 -9.25 13.76 -16.61
CA PRO A 205 -8.17 12.79 -16.67
C PRO A 205 -6.82 13.48 -16.44
N THR A 206 -6.16 13.15 -15.33
CA THR A 206 -4.85 13.68 -14.95
C THR A 206 -3.84 12.54 -14.89
N ASN A 207 -2.68 12.69 -15.53
CA ASN A 207 -1.54 11.83 -15.27
C ASN A 207 -0.86 12.25 -13.97
N LYS A 208 -0.54 11.31 -13.08
CA LYS A 208 0.03 11.61 -11.77
C LYS A 208 1.29 10.80 -11.54
N GLU A 209 2.40 11.48 -11.27
CA GLU A 209 3.70 10.89 -10.96
C GLU A 209 4.09 11.33 -9.55
N ILE A 210 3.96 10.43 -8.57
CA ILE A 210 4.19 10.73 -7.16
C ILE A 210 5.35 9.87 -6.68
N TYR A 211 6.56 10.42 -6.65
CA TYR A 211 7.74 9.59 -6.43
C TYR A 211 8.89 10.20 -5.64
N GLY A 212 9.74 9.38 -5.03
CA GLY A 212 10.91 9.89 -4.30
C GLY A 212 10.57 10.74 -3.06
N ASN A 213 9.30 10.85 -2.66
CA ASN A 213 8.92 11.68 -1.52
C ASN A 213 9.26 10.95 -0.21
N ASN A 214 9.68 11.72 0.78
CA ASN A 214 10.02 11.24 2.11
C ASN A 214 9.04 11.85 3.13
N ILE A 215 8.21 11.01 3.75
CA ILE A 215 7.11 11.44 4.62
C ILE A 215 7.27 10.77 5.98
N TYR A 216 7.53 11.55 7.03
CA TYR A 216 7.81 10.97 8.33
C TYR A 216 7.55 11.83 9.57
N ASN A 217 7.46 11.19 10.74
CA ASN A 217 7.20 11.86 12.01
C ASN A 217 5.92 12.72 11.95
N ILE A 218 4.85 12.17 11.38
CA ILE A 218 3.56 12.86 11.25
C ILE A 218 2.69 12.52 12.46
N THR A 219 2.09 13.53 13.08
CA THR A 219 1.18 13.33 14.23
C THR A 219 -0.15 14.03 13.97
N GLY A 220 -1.22 13.27 13.84
CA GLY A 220 -2.57 13.80 13.79
C GLY A 220 -3.40 13.44 15.01
N ASN A 221 -4.43 14.23 15.26
CA ASN A 221 -5.38 14.04 16.35
C ASN A 221 -6.80 13.83 15.80
N SER A 222 -6.92 13.32 14.58
CA SER A 222 -8.18 13.20 13.87
C SER A 222 -9.18 12.28 14.59
N SER A 223 -10.39 12.81 14.85
CA SER A 223 -11.48 12.08 15.50
C SER A 223 -12.61 11.69 14.55
N ALA A 224 -12.64 12.26 13.34
CA ALA A 224 -13.66 11.96 12.31
C ALA A 224 -13.09 11.55 10.92
N ASN A 225 -11.78 11.76 10.68
CA ASN A 225 -11.09 11.42 9.41
C ASN A 225 -9.80 10.61 9.64
N SER A 226 -9.07 10.29 8.57
CA SER A 226 -7.79 9.59 8.67
C SER A 226 -6.59 10.54 8.77
N VAL A 227 -5.46 10.01 9.23
CA VAL A 227 -4.12 10.56 9.01
C VAL A 227 -3.46 9.75 7.89
N GLY A 228 -3.25 10.35 6.73
CA GLY A 228 -2.77 9.72 5.50
C GLY A 228 -1.45 10.31 4.98
N ALA A 229 -0.61 9.49 4.34
CA ALA A 229 0.62 9.99 3.74
C ALA A 229 0.33 10.49 2.33
N ILE A 230 -0.16 9.60 1.46
CA ILE A 230 -0.44 9.90 0.05
C ILE A 230 -1.88 9.50 -0.27
N LEU A 231 -2.66 10.45 -0.79
CA LEU A 231 -4.00 10.22 -1.32
C LEU A 231 -4.08 10.67 -2.77
N ILE A 232 -4.51 9.76 -3.64
CA ILE A 232 -4.70 9.99 -5.06
C ILE A 232 -6.18 9.94 -5.41
N ASP A 233 -6.68 10.97 -6.11
CA ASP A 233 -8.04 11.02 -6.64
C ASP A 233 -8.07 11.69 -8.01
N PHE A 234 -9.06 11.33 -8.83
CA PHE A 234 -9.24 11.85 -10.20
C PHE A 234 -8.04 11.63 -11.12
N GLY A 235 -7.29 10.54 -10.91
CA GLY A 235 -6.22 10.12 -11.80
C GLY A 235 -6.69 9.26 -12.97
N THR A 236 -6.00 9.38 -14.11
CA THR A 236 -6.19 8.52 -15.29
C THR A 236 -5.06 7.53 -15.46
N VAL A 237 -3.81 8.01 -15.46
CA VAL A 237 -2.62 7.18 -15.31
C VAL A 237 -1.87 7.68 -14.09
N CYS A 238 -1.68 6.83 -13.09
CA CYS A 238 -0.97 7.20 -11.87
C CYS A 238 0.17 6.24 -11.62
N ASN A 239 1.36 6.77 -11.36
CA ASN A 239 2.51 6.02 -10.90
C ASN A 239 2.96 6.58 -9.56
N ILE A 240 2.93 5.74 -8.53
CA ILE A 240 3.30 6.09 -7.16
C ILE A 240 4.47 5.21 -6.78
N TYR A 241 5.69 5.75 -6.76
CA TYR A 241 6.87 4.92 -6.61
C TYR A 241 8.04 5.54 -5.89
N ARG A 242 8.93 4.74 -5.32
CA ARG A 242 10.11 5.25 -4.59
C ARG A 242 9.80 6.20 -3.44
N ASN A 243 8.57 6.21 -2.91
CA ASN A 243 8.24 6.97 -1.72
C ASN A 243 8.68 6.21 -0.48
N LYS A 244 9.20 6.94 0.52
CA LYS A 244 9.56 6.41 1.83
C LYS A 244 8.63 7.04 2.88
N ILE A 245 7.81 6.21 3.52
CA ILE A 245 6.76 6.63 4.46
C ILE A 245 6.98 5.92 5.78
N TYR A 246 7.23 6.67 6.86
CA TYR A 246 7.46 6.06 8.17
C TYR A 246 7.08 6.94 9.35
N ASN A 247 6.80 6.33 10.49
CA ASN A 247 6.50 7.01 11.75
C ASN A 247 5.36 8.03 11.63
N MET A 248 4.23 7.57 11.10
CA MET A 248 2.99 8.35 11.10
C MET A 248 2.06 7.88 12.20
N SER A 249 1.36 8.82 12.85
CA SER A 249 0.48 8.49 13.96
C SER A 249 -0.83 9.26 13.98
N ASN A 250 -1.89 8.57 14.40
CA ASN A 250 -3.08 9.22 14.95
C ASN A 250 -3.15 8.91 16.45
N THR A 251 -3.00 9.94 17.29
CA THR A 251 -2.96 9.78 18.75
C THR A 251 -4.33 9.81 19.41
N THR A 252 -5.40 10.05 18.65
CA THR A 252 -6.76 10.12 19.20
C THR A 252 -7.35 8.73 19.41
N ALA A 253 -8.06 8.54 20.53
CA ALA A 253 -8.91 7.37 20.71
C ALA A 253 -10.10 7.46 19.75
N THR A 254 -10.05 6.68 18.67
CA THR A 254 -11.00 6.76 17.56
C THR A 254 -11.49 5.39 17.12
N GLY A 255 -12.71 5.38 16.56
CA GLY A 255 -13.35 4.23 15.95
C GLY A 255 -13.34 4.27 14.42
N ILE A 256 -12.56 5.14 13.78
CA ILE A 256 -12.51 5.26 12.31
C ILE A 256 -11.71 4.11 11.69
N SER A 257 -12.10 3.73 10.46
CA SER A 257 -11.45 2.72 9.64
C SER A 257 -11.06 3.28 8.27
N PRO A 258 -9.75 3.44 7.95
CA PRO A 258 -8.63 3.38 8.87
C PRO A 258 -8.41 4.72 9.59
N ALA A 259 -7.86 4.68 10.80
CA ALA A 259 -7.40 5.87 11.50
C ALA A 259 -6.08 6.41 10.92
N VAL A 260 -5.21 5.53 10.42
CA VAL A 260 -3.98 5.88 9.68
C VAL A 260 -3.86 5.07 8.40
N TYR A 261 -3.40 5.69 7.31
CA TYR A 261 -2.97 4.96 6.12
C TYR A 261 -1.67 5.48 5.49
N GLY A 262 -0.93 4.61 4.81
CA GLY A 262 0.23 5.01 4.03
C GLY A 262 -0.19 5.60 2.68
N ILE A 263 -0.52 4.73 1.72
CA ILE A 263 -0.93 5.14 0.36
C ILE A 263 -2.38 4.74 0.11
N ASN A 264 -3.21 5.69 -0.36
CA ASN A 264 -4.60 5.45 -0.74
C ASN A 264 -4.84 5.85 -2.20
N ILE A 265 -5.39 4.91 -2.97
CA ILE A 265 -6.02 5.21 -4.26
C ILE A 265 -7.51 5.34 -4.02
N GLY A 266 -7.98 6.59 -4.01
CA GLY A 266 -9.37 6.97 -3.76
C GLY A 266 -10.35 6.41 -4.79
N THR A 267 -11.64 6.60 -4.52
CA THR A 267 -12.72 6.03 -5.33
C THR A 267 -12.91 6.72 -6.68
N ASN A 268 -12.37 7.92 -6.87
CA ASN A 268 -12.60 8.72 -8.09
C ASN A 268 -11.50 8.52 -9.16
N ASN A 269 -10.70 7.47 -9.06
CA ASN A 269 -9.67 7.16 -10.05
C ASN A 269 -10.28 6.43 -11.24
N ASN A 270 -9.95 6.86 -12.46
CA ASN A 270 -10.78 6.55 -13.63
C ASN A 270 -10.23 5.44 -14.52
N THR A 271 -8.93 5.09 -14.49
CA THR A 271 -8.43 4.10 -15.47
C THR A 271 -7.27 3.24 -15.01
N GLN A 272 -6.09 3.80 -14.71
CA GLN A 272 -4.88 3.02 -14.45
C GLN A 272 -4.06 3.64 -13.31
N CYS A 273 -3.77 2.86 -12.27
CA CYS A 273 -2.85 3.29 -11.21
C CYS A 273 -1.90 2.14 -10.84
N GLN A 274 -0.61 2.44 -10.79
CA GLN A 274 0.43 1.51 -10.38
C GLN A 274 1.16 2.08 -9.16
N ILE A 275 1.32 1.24 -8.14
CA ILE A 275 2.10 1.55 -6.94
C ILE A 275 3.29 0.61 -6.93
N HIS A 276 4.52 1.13 -6.94
CA HIS A 276 5.69 0.24 -6.92
C HIS A 276 6.93 0.77 -6.26
N ASN A 277 7.83 -0.11 -5.80
CA ASN A 277 9.07 0.28 -5.13
C ASN A 277 8.85 1.29 -4.01
N ASN A 278 7.81 1.18 -3.18
CA ASN A 278 7.64 2.07 -2.02
C ASN A 278 8.00 1.34 -0.73
N PHE A 279 8.59 2.08 0.21
CA PHE A 279 8.87 1.63 1.58
C PHE A 279 7.89 2.25 2.56
N LEU A 280 7.16 1.41 3.30
CA LEU A 280 6.18 1.83 4.29
C LEU A 280 6.41 1.10 5.61
N CYS A 281 6.66 1.83 6.70
CA CYS A 281 6.72 1.24 8.03
C CYS A 281 6.22 2.18 9.13
N GLU A 282 6.20 1.70 10.38
CA GLU A 282 5.97 2.55 11.55
C GLU A 282 4.67 3.38 11.49
N LEU A 283 3.58 2.84 10.94
CA LEU A 283 2.25 3.44 10.98
C LEU A 283 1.58 3.08 12.32
N LYS A 284 1.13 4.08 13.10
CA LYS A 284 0.80 3.91 14.53
C LYS A 284 -0.55 4.51 14.89
N THR A 285 -1.33 3.81 15.71
CA THR A 285 -2.59 4.34 16.26
C THR A 285 -2.73 3.90 17.72
N PRO A 286 -1.89 4.44 18.64
CA PRO A 286 -1.69 3.88 19.98
C PRO A 286 -2.95 3.82 20.86
N ASN A 287 -3.98 4.58 20.50
CA ASN A 287 -5.22 4.70 21.25
C ASN A 287 -6.47 4.28 20.44
N ALA A 288 -6.32 3.87 19.17
CA ALA A 288 -7.47 3.54 18.34
C ALA A 288 -8.13 2.23 18.80
N SER A 289 -9.47 2.22 18.81
CA SER A 289 -10.28 1.05 19.11
C SER A 289 -11.08 0.64 17.86
N ASN A 290 -10.38 0.07 16.87
CA ASN A 290 -10.95 -0.39 15.61
C ASN A 290 -10.22 -1.64 15.07
N VAL A 291 -10.96 -2.61 14.54
CA VAL A 291 -10.43 -3.87 13.95
C VAL A 291 -9.69 -3.70 12.61
N ASN A 292 -9.74 -2.49 12.04
CA ASN A 292 -9.17 -2.03 10.79
C ASN A 292 -8.52 -0.63 10.98
N ALA A 293 -7.81 -0.44 12.10
CA ALA A 293 -7.28 0.86 12.51
C ALA A 293 -6.19 1.40 11.56
N ILE A 294 -5.38 0.52 10.96
CA ILE A 294 -4.25 0.91 10.09
C ILE A 294 -4.30 0.14 8.78
N TYR A 295 -4.14 0.85 7.67
CA TYR A 295 -3.90 0.28 6.33
C TYR A 295 -2.54 0.74 5.79
N GLY A 296 -1.67 -0.18 5.37
CA GLY A 296 -0.43 0.19 4.68
C GLY A 296 -0.71 0.81 3.32
N ILE A 297 -1.15 -0.04 2.38
CA ILE A 297 -1.66 0.36 1.07
C ILE A 297 -3.16 0.08 0.97
N TRP A 298 -3.93 1.06 0.51
CA TRP A 298 -5.37 0.99 0.38
C TRP A 298 -5.82 1.30 -1.05
N LEU A 299 -6.33 0.29 -1.75
CA LEU A 299 -6.80 0.40 -3.12
C LEU A 299 -8.33 0.42 -3.19
N GLN A 300 -8.96 1.58 -3.38
CA GLN A 300 -10.41 1.66 -3.56
C GLN A 300 -10.81 1.65 -5.02
N GLY A 301 -10.32 2.61 -5.81
CA GLY A 301 -10.64 2.77 -7.23
C GLY A 301 -12.14 2.85 -7.55
N SER A 302 -12.45 2.76 -8.85
CA SER A 302 -13.80 2.74 -9.41
C SER A 302 -14.01 1.52 -10.32
N ALA A 303 -15.23 1.31 -10.80
CA ALA A 303 -15.55 0.27 -11.77
C ALA A 303 -14.78 0.36 -13.10
N ALA A 304 -14.15 1.51 -13.37
CA ALA A 304 -13.30 1.71 -14.55
C ALA A 304 -11.80 1.54 -14.26
N SER A 305 -11.39 1.42 -12.98
CA SER A 305 -9.98 1.32 -12.63
C SER A 305 -9.41 -0.09 -12.81
N SER A 306 -8.26 -0.18 -13.47
CA SER A 306 -7.29 -1.27 -13.35
C SER A 306 -6.15 -0.81 -12.46
N LEU A 307 -6.04 -1.40 -11.28
CA LEU A 307 -5.05 -1.05 -10.28
C LEU A 307 -3.95 -2.11 -10.23
N ALA A 308 -2.74 -1.70 -9.89
CA ALA A 308 -1.64 -2.62 -9.69
C ALA A 308 -0.73 -2.21 -8.53
N SER A 309 -0.16 -3.21 -7.86
CA SER A 309 0.83 -3.05 -6.80
C SER A 309 1.97 -4.01 -7.06
N TYR A 310 3.17 -3.47 -7.28
CA TYR A 310 4.36 -4.25 -7.60
C TYR A 310 5.52 -3.89 -6.69
N PHE A 311 6.30 -4.85 -6.21
CA PHE A 311 7.59 -4.53 -5.60
C PHE A 311 7.50 -3.50 -4.45
N ASN A 312 6.41 -3.45 -3.67
CA ASN A 312 6.36 -2.59 -2.49
C ASN A 312 6.80 -3.38 -1.26
N THR A 313 7.42 -2.70 -0.31
CA THR A 313 7.76 -3.27 1.00
C THR A 313 6.98 -2.54 2.08
N VAL A 314 6.04 -3.25 2.70
CA VAL A 314 5.20 -2.77 3.79
C VAL A 314 5.50 -3.59 5.04
N TYR A 315 5.89 -2.93 6.12
CA TYR A 315 6.10 -3.54 7.43
C TYR A 315 5.28 -2.83 8.51
N LEU A 316 4.37 -3.54 9.16
CA LEU A 316 3.56 -3.03 10.26
C LEU A 316 3.84 -3.82 11.54
N ASP A 317 4.10 -3.13 12.65
CA ASP A 317 4.34 -3.71 13.98
C ASP A 317 3.58 -2.92 15.07
N ALA A 318 2.45 -2.34 14.69
CA ALA A 318 1.73 -1.41 15.53
C ALA A 318 1.09 -2.08 16.75
N VAL A 319 0.94 -1.29 17.82
CA VAL A 319 0.24 -1.66 19.05
C VAL A 319 -0.79 -0.59 19.39
N SER A 320 -1.86 -0.97 20.07
CA SER A 320 -2.86 -0.05 20.61
C SER A 320 -3.30 -0.46 22.01
N THR A 321 -3.71 0.51 22.81
CA THR A 321 -4.39 0.31 24.10
C THR A 321 -5.91 0.18 23.96
N GLY A 322 -6.45 0.40 22.75
CA GLY A 322 -7.88 0.26 22.47
C GLY A 322 -8.39 -1.18 22.62
N ALA A 323 -9.67 -1.30 22.97
CA ALA A 323 -10.31 -2.58 23.29
C ALA A 323 -10.32 -3.58 22.12
N ASN A 324 -10.53 -3.07 20.90
CA ASN A 324 -10.42 -3.84 19.66
C ASN A 324 -9.37 -3.19 18.78
N PHE A 325 -8.42 -3.95 18.26
CA PHE A 325 -7.37 -3.40 17.41
C PHE A 325 -6.91 -4.40 16.35
N GLY A 326 -6.92 -3.96 15.08
CA GLY A 326 -6.41 -4.74 13.97
C GLY A 326 -5.89 -3.86 12.84
N THR A 327 -5.05 -4.45 11.99
CA THR A 327 -4.27 -3.75 10.96
C THR A 327 -4.22 -4.59 9.68
N SER A 328 -3.98 -3.94 8.54
CA SER A 328 -3.82 -4.62 7.24
C SER A 328 -2.64 -4.02 6.49
N ALA A 329 -1.66 -4.82 6.09
CA ALA A 329 -0.55 -4.32 5.27
C ALA A 329 -1.05 -3.86 3.89
N PHE A 330 -1.99 -4.61 3.33
CA PHE A 330 -2.66 -4.29 2.07
C PHE A 330 -4.17 -4.52 2.16
N THR A 331 -4.95 -3.56 1.66
CA THR A 331 -6.40 -3.65 1.56
C THR A 331 -6.86 -3.22 0.18
N CYS A 332 -7.75 -3.99 -0.45
CA CYS A 332 -8.43 -3.54 -1.66
C CYS A 332 -9.95 -3.67 -1.64
N GLY A 333 -10.60 -2.72 -2.31
CA GLY A 333 -12.05 -2.61 -2.47
C GLY A 333 -12.62 -3.58 -3.51
N THR A 334 -13.94 -3.58 -3.62
CA THR A 334 -14.69 -4.43 -4.55
C THR A 334 -14.88 -3.81 -5.92
N SER A 335 -14.79 -2.49 -6.01
CA SER A 335 -15.12 -1.71 -7.21
C SER A 335 -14.16 -1.83 -8.38
N PRO A 336 -12.82 -1.94 -8.21
CA PRO A 336 -11.89 -1.97 -9.34
C PRO A 336 -12.23 -3.10 -10.31
N LEU A 337 -12.10 -2.83 -11.60
CA LEU A 337 -12.27 -3.83 -12.67
C LEU A 337 -11.21 -4.93 -12.55
N ASN A 338 -9.97 -4.53 -12.24
CA ASN A 338 -8.83 -5.42 -12.16
C ASN A 338 -7.83 -4.93 -11.09
N ILE A 339 -7.23 -5.87 -10.38
CA ILE A 339 -6.21 -5.66 -9.36
C ILE A 339 -5.11 -6.69 -9.57
N ASP A 340 -3.93 -6.23 -9.98
CA ASP A 340 -2.74 -7.06 -10.19
C ASP A 340 -1.74 -6.85 -9.05
N LEU A 341 -1.47 -7.89 -8.27
CA LEU A 341 -0.61 -7.84 -7.09
C LEU A 341 0.57 -8.79 -7.28
N ARG A 342 1.77 -8.26 -7.55
CA ARG A 342 2.97 -9.08 -7.71
C ARG A 342 4.18 -8.57 -6.94
N ASN A 343 5.04 -9.46 -6.50
CA ASN A 343 6.35 -9.11 -5.95
C ASN A 343 6.32 -8.16 -4.74
N ASN A 344 5.23 -8.08 -3.97
CA ASN A 344 5.19 -7.21 -2.79
C ASN A 344 5.66 -7.97 -1.54
N ILE A 345 6.39 -7.31 -0.65
CA ILE A 345 6.54 -7.74 0.74
C ILE A 345 5.44 -7.07 1.57
N LEU A 346 4.51 -7.88 2.07
CA LEU A 346 3.40 -7.46 2.92
C LEU A 346 3.53 -8.14 4.28
N ALA A 347 4.32 -7.53 5.17
CA ALA A 347 4.61 -8.05 6.49
C ALA A 347 3.86 -7.27 7.59
N ASN A 348 3.05 -7.98 8.37
CA ASN A 348 2.26 -7.42 9.44
C ASN A 348 2.44 -8.20 10.75
N SER A 349 3.38 -7.70 11.56
CA SER A 349 3.70 -8.16 12.90
C SER A 349 3.01 -7.34 13.99
N SER A 350 1.96 -6.56 13.66
CA SER A 350 1.21 -5.78 14.65
C SER A 350 0.62 -6.70 15.73
N ALA A 351 0.44 -6.18 16.95
CA ALA A 351 -0.18 -6.92 18.05
C ALA A 351 -1.69 -6.62 18.13
N PRO A 352 -2.59 -7.53 17.68
CA PRO A 352 -4.02 -7.28 17.67
C PRO A 352 -4.63 -7.38 19.08
N ASN A 353 -5.75 -6.67 19.31
CA ASN A 353 -6.53 -6.75 20.56
C ASN A 353 -7.99 -7.10 20.29
N GLY A 354 -8.63 -7.77 21.24
CA GLY A 354 -10.07 -8.05 21.22
C GLY A 354 -10.47 -8.85 19.98
N THR A 355 -11.40 -8.33 19.20
CA THR A 355 -11.86 -8.95 17.95
C THR A 355 -11.04 -8.57 16.71
N GLY A 356 -9.98 -7.78 16.88
CA GLY A 356 -9.11 -7.39 15.77
C GLY A 356 -8.12 -8.48 15.37
N SER A 357 -7.50 -8.27 14.20
CA SER A 357 -6.50 -9.18 13.63
C SER A 357 -5.44 -8.42 12.84
N SER A 358 -4.25 -8.98 12.78
CA SER A 358 -3.16 -8.55 11.91
C SER A 358 -3.27 -9.32 10.60
N LYS A 359 -3.47 -8.59 9.49
CA LYS A 359 -3.72 -9.14 8.17
C LYS A 359 -2.62 -8.73 7.18
N ALA A 360 -2.10 -9.67 6.40
CA ALA A 360 -1.18 -9.35 5.31
C ALA A 360 -1.96 -8.76 4.11
N LEU A 361 -2.97 -9.50 3.61
CA LEU A 361 -3.80 -9.10 2.48
C LEU A 361 -5.30 -9.13 2.84
N VAL A 362 -6.00 -8.03 2.56
CA VAL A 362 -7.45 -7.92 2.72
C VAL A 362 -8.12 -7.59 1.41
N ARG A 363 -9.19 -8.32 1.10
CA ARG A 363 -10.14 -7.98 0.04
C ARG A 363 -11.50 -7.64 0.64
N ALA A 364 -12.28 -6.81 -0.02
CA ALA A 364 -13.62 -6.45 0.45
C ALA A 364 -14.73 -7.40 -0.06
N ASN A 365 -14.39 -8.46 -0.81
CA ASN A 365 -15.33 -9.50 -1.24
C ASN A 365 -14.63 -10.85 -1.47
N SER A 366 -15.39 -11.94 -1.43
CA SER A 366 -14.92 -13.30 -1.73
C SER A 366 -14.87 -13.63 -3.22
N THR A 367 -15.55 -12.85 -4.07
CA THR A 367 -15.53 -13.03 -5.53
C THR A 367 -14.17 -12.61 -6.10
N LEU A 368 -13.50 -13.51 -6.82
CA LEU A 368 -12.13 -13.29 -7.32
C LEU A 368 -12.05 -12.65 -8.72
N THR A 369 -13.16 -12.14 -9.26
CA THR A 369 -13.23 -11.65 -10.66
C THR A 369 -12.30 -10.49 -10.95
N ASN A 370 -12.16 -9.55 -10.00
CA ASN A 370 -11.25 -8.42 -10.14
C ASN A 370 -9.84 -8.70 -9.63
N TYR A 371 -9.55 -9.91 -9.13
CA TYR A 371 -8.20 -10.30 -8.77
C TYR A 371 -7.52 -10.87 -10.02
N ASN A 372 -6.45 -10.24 -10.49
CA ASN A 372 -5.80 -10.61 -11.73
C ASN A 372 -5.19 -12.01 -11.65
N LEU A 373 -5.26 -12.79 -12.74
CA LEU A 373 -4.71 -14.15 -12.82
C LEU A 373 -3.18 -14.20 -12.72
N LEU A 374 -2.48 -13.09 -13.01
CA LEU A 374 -1.03 -12.97 -12.87
C LEU A 374 -0.58 -12.70 -11.44
N SER A 375 -1.50 -12.37 -10.52
CA SER A 375 -1.14 -12.04 -9.15
C SER A 375 -0.43 -13.21 -8.46
N GLY A 376 0.66 -12.92 -7.77
CA GLY A 376 1.50 -13.88 -7.07
C GLY A 376 2.91 -13.37 -6.82
N TYR A 377 3.84 -14.26 -6.42
CA TYR A 377 5.21 -13.88 -6.08
C TYR A 377 5.28 -12.83 -4.94
N ASN A 378 4.26 -12.76 -4.08
CA ASN A 378 4.27 -11.85 -2.93
C ASN A 378 4.85 -12.58 -1.70
N CYS A 379 5.55 -11.86 -0.82
CA CYS A 379 5.84 -12.33 0.53
C CYS A 379 4.74 -11.86 1.46
N LEU A 380 3.88 -12.77 1.91
CA LEU A 380 2.73 -12.49 2.77
C LEU A 380 3.03 -12.99 4.18
N TYR A 381 3.15 -12.09 5.15
CA TYR A 381 3.47 -12.45 6.52
C TYR A 381 2.56 -11.73 7.51
N ALA A 382 1.99 -12.48 8.46
CA ALA A 382 1.09 -11.94 9.47
C ALA A 382 1.47 -12.40 10.89
N GLY A 383 2.71 -12.84 11.12
CA GLY A 383 3.13 -13.51 12.35
C GLY A 383 2.88 -15.02 12.33
N ALA A 384 2.95 -15.66 13.50
CA ALA A 384 2.63 -17.08 13.63
C ALA A 384 1.14 -17.33 13.28
N PRO A 385 0.82 -18.32 12.41
CA PRO A 385 -0.56 -18.60 12.01
C PRO A 385 -1.49 -18.80 13.20
N GLY A 386 -2.58 -18.04 13.25
CA GLY A 386 -3.55 -18.09 14.34
C GLY A 386 -4.81 -17.29 14.03
N PRO A 387 -5.86 -17.39 14.86
CA PRO A 387 -7.16 -16.75 14.59
C PRO A 387 -7.07 -15.22 14.46
N SER A 388 -6.03 -14.59 15.00
CA SER A 388 -5.78 -13.14 14.91
C SER A 388 -4.61 -12.77 13.99
N ASN A 389 -3.99 -13.75 13.33
CA ASN A 389 -2.82 -13.59 12.46
C ASN A 389 -3.14 -14.25 11.11
N LEU A 390 -3.60 -13.43 10.16
CA LEU A 390 -4.22 -13.90 8.92
C LEU A 390 -3.38 -13.49 7.71
N ILE A 391 -3.03 -14.48 6.88
CA ILE A 391 -2.46 -14.22 5.55
C ILE A 391 -3.49 -13.51 4.68
N PHE A 392 -4.76 -13.94 4.75
CA PHE A 392 -5.83 -13.41 3.92
C PHE A 392 -7.14 -13.28 4.67
N PHE A 393 -7.86 -12.18 4.41
CA PHE A 393 -9.22 -11.96 4.88
C PHE A 393 -10.08 -11.31 3.80
N ASP A 394 -11.33 -11.77 3.62
CA ASP A 394 -12.27 -11.19 2.65
C ASP A 394 -13.66 -10.84 3.21
N GLY A 395 -13.82 -10.84 4.54
CA GLY A 395 -15.11 -10.72 5.21
C GLY A 395 -15.81 -12.05 5.48
N THR A 396 -15.44 -13.13 4.78
CA THR A 396 -16.00 -14.48 4.96
C THR A 396 -14.92 -15.49 5.35
N ASN A 397 -13.82 -15.51 4.60
CA ASN A 397 -12.69 -16.38 4.79
C ASN A 397 -11.63 -15.70 5.67
N SER A 398 -11.23 -16.36 6.76
CA SER A 398 -10.14 -15.94 7.64
C SER A 398 -9.00 -16.95 7.55
N LEU A 399 -8.12 -16.78 6.55
CA LEU A 399 -7.10 -17.77 6.22
C LEU A 399 -5.79 -17.46 6.95
N GLN A 400 -5.39 -18.39 7.81
CA GLN A 400 -4.23 -18.26 8.69
C GLN A 400 -2.92 -18.66 8.01
N SER A 401 -2.98 -19.62 7.07
CA SER A 401 -1.80 -20.16 6.39
C SER A 401 -1.78 -19.80 4.90
N LEU A 402 -0.58 -19.64 4.37
CA LEU A 402 -0.35 -19.38 2.95
C LEU A 402 -0.94 -20.48 2.07
N GLN A 403 -0.80 -21.76 2.48
CA GLN A 403 -1.34 -22.87 1.71
C GLN A 403 -2.88 -22.82 1.61
N SER A 404 -3.57 -22.44 2.69
CA SER A 404 -5.03 -22.27 2.65
C SER A 404 -5.41 -21.16 1.68
N PHE A 405 -4.62 -20.08 1.64
CA PHE A 405 -4.80 -18.99 0.70
C PHE A 405 -4.58 -19.43 -0.75
N LYS A 406 -3.47 -20.11 -1.06
CA LYS A 406 -3.18 -20.67 -2.40
C LYS A 406 -4.32 -21.57 -2.90
N ASN A 407 -4.92 -22.38 -2.02
CA ASN A 407 -6.05 -23.23 -2.36
C ASN A 407 -7.33 -22.44 -2.70
N LEU A 408 -7.58 -21.32 -2.01
CA LEU A 408 -8.75 -20.49 -2.26
C LEU A 408 -8.63 -19.74 -3.59
N VAL A 409 -7.44 -19.20 -3.90
CA VAL A 409 -7.28 -18.23 -5.01
C VAL A 409 -6.65 -18.79 -6.28
N GLY A 410 -6.31 -20.08 -6.29
CA GLY A 410 -5.77 -20.80 -7.44
C GLY A 410 -6.52 -20.46 -8.74
N PRO A 411 -5.81 -20.16 -9.84
CA PRO A 411 -4.36 -20.32 -10.05
C PRO A 411 -3.49 -19.13 -9.61
N ARG A 412 -4.02 -18.17 -8.85
CA ARG A 412 -3.26 -17.00 -8.36
C ARG A 412 -2.40 -17.37 -7.16
N GLU A 413 -1.39 -16.56 -6.85
CA GLU A 413 -0.59 -16.62 -5.62
C GLU A 413 0.18 -17.94 -5.41
N GLN A 414 0.27 -18.77 -6.45
CA GLN A 414 0.92 -20.09 -6.36
C GLN A 414 2.42 -19.99 -6.09
N ALA A 415 3.04 -18.93 -6.60
CA ALA A 415 4.45 -18.60 -6.37
C ALA A 415 4.68 -17.63 -5.19
N SER A 416 3.63 -17.23 -4.47
CA SER A 416 3.80 -16.39 -3.27
C SER A 416 4.39 -17.21 -2.12
N ILE A 417 5.08 -16.52 -1.22
CA ILE A 417 5.81 -17.08 -0.08
C ILE A 417 5.30 -16.47 1.23
N SER A 418 5.71 -17.05 2.36
CA SER A 418 5.39 -16.53 3.69
C SER A 418 6.58 -16.74 4.62
N GLU A 419 7.35 -15.70 4.82
CA GLU A 419 8.46 -15.65 5.76
C GLU A 419 8.46 -14.32 6.50
N SER A 420 9.13 -14.26 7.66
CA SER A 420 9.43 -12.98 8.29
C SER A 420 10.61 -12.37 7.54
N PRO A 421 10.46 -11.25 6.80
CA PRO A 421 11.55 -10.70 6.03
C PRO A 421 12.73 -10.32 6.94
N PRO A 422 13.98 -10.68 6.58
CA PRO A 422 15.15 -10.36 7.39
C PRO A 422 15.59 -8.92 7.17
N PHE A 423 14.78 -7.96 7.61
CA PHE A 423 15.08 -6.54 7.50
C PHE A 423 16.32 -6.13 8.31
N ASN A 424 17.07 -5.14 7.83
CA ASN A 424 18.27 -4.63 8.51
C ASN A 424 18.00 -4.12 9.94
N ASN A 425 16.88 -3.44 10.18
CA ASN A 425 16.50 -2.94 11.51
C ASN A 425 14.99 -2.68 11.65
N THR A 426 14.35 -3.42 12.55
CA THR A 426 12.94 -3.22 12.95
C THR A 426 12.77 -2.99 14.45
N VAL A 427 13.87 -2.67 15.16
CA VAL A 427 13.88 -2.55 16.63
C VAL A 427 14.05 -1.10 17.06
N THR A 428 14.93 -0.35 16.40
CA THR A 428 15.22 1.04 16.76
C THR A 428 14.72 1.98 15.67
N ALA A 429 13.85 2.93 16.02
CA ALA A 429 13.37 3.92 15.06
C ALA A 429 14.50 4.92 14.69
N PRO A 430 14.57 5.39 13.42
CA PRO A 430 13.76 4.95 12.29
C PRO A 430 14.15 3.56 11.81
N TYR A 431 13.16 2.75 11.42
CA TYR A 431 13.42 1.41 10.90
C TYR A 431 14.14 1.46 9.54
N ASP A 432 14.95 0.43 9.30
CA ASP A 432 15.53 0.14 8.00
C ASP A 432 14.97 -1.19 7.50
N ILE A 433 14.06 -1.11 6.53
CA ILE A 433 13.32 -2.24 5.97
C ILE A 433 13.84 -2.66 4.58
N HIS A 434 15.06 -2.27 4.22
CA HIS A 434 15.82 -3.00 3.21
C HIS A 434 16.06 -4.42 3.71
N VAL A 435 16.05 -5.39 2.80
CA VAL A 435 16.28 -6.79 3.14
C VAL A 435 17.78 -6.98 3.36
N SER A 436 18.14 -7.75 4.38
CA SER A 436 19.54 -7.93 4.75
C SER A 436 20.25 -8.92 3.84
N ASN A 437 21.41 -8.51 3.34
CA ASN A 437 22.28 -9.35 2.49
C ASN A 437 23.04 -10.45 3.25
N PHE A 438 22.81 -10.58 4.56
CA PHE A 438 23.52 -11.55 5.42
C PHE A 438 22.71 -12.78 5.75
N TYR A 439 21.38 -12.65 5.74
CA TYR A 439 20.49 -13.72 6.15
C TYR A 439 19.90 -14.43 4.95
N LEU A 440 19.71 -15.71 5.15
CA LEU A 440 19.05 -16.58 4.21
C LEU A 440 17.58 -16.17 4.03
N THR A 441 17.09 -16.11 2.79
CA THR A 441 15.72 -15.69 2.46
C THR A 441 15.24 -16.24 1.12
N SER A 442 13.94 -16.49 1.00
CA SER A 442 13.26 -16.82 -0.26
C SER A 442 12.78 -15.58 -1.03
N ILE A 443 12.98 -14.38 -0.48
CA ILE A 443 12.71 -13.10 -1.15
C ILE A 443 13.72 -12.88 -2.27
N GLU A 444 14.97 -13.29 -2.05
CA GLU A 444 16.04 -13.23 -3.05
C GLU A 444 15.70 -14.10 -4.27
N ASN A 445 15.73 -13.51 -5.46
CA ASN A 445 15.34 -14.10 -6.74
C ASN A 445 13.92 -14.72 -6.75
N GLY A 446 13.08 -14.37 -5.76
CA GLY A 446 11.76 -14.97 -5.56
C GLY A 446 10.63 -14.31 -6.37
N GLY A 447 10.93 -13.23 -7.10
CA GLY A 447 9.96 -12.44 -7.85
C GLY A 447 9.82 -12.86 -9.32
N THR A 448 8.94 -12.14 -10.03
CA THR A 448 8.75 -12.26 -11.48
C THR A 448 8.95 -10.91 -12.17
N PRO A 449 9.55 -10.84 -13.38
CA PRO A 449 9.71 -9.59 -14.10
C PRO A 449 8.36 -8.88 -14.36
N VAL A 450 8.32 -7.57 -14.11
CA VAL A 450 7.20 -6.70 -14.48
C VAL A 450 7.71 -5.68 -15.50
N GLY A 451 7.08 -5.64 -16.67
CA GLY A 451 7.50 -4.74 -17.74
C GLY A 451 7.52 -3.28 -17.29
N LEU A 452 8.52 -2.51 -17.77
CA LEU A 452 8.76 -1.10 -17.46
C LEU A 452 9.22 -0.78 -16.02
N ILE A 453 9.29 -1.76 -15.12
CA ILE A 453 9.92 -1.60 -13.79
C ILE A 453 11.27 -2.31 -13.80
N SER A 454 12.29 -1.61 -14.29
CA SER A 454 13.64 -2.17 -14.49
C SER A 454 14.64 -1.84 -13.39
N THR A 455 14.27 -0.94 -12.48
CA THR A 455 15.08 -0.60 -11.31
C THR A 455 14.23 -0.67 -10.03
N ASP A 456 14.91 -0.81 -8.89
CA ASP A 456 14.34 -0.85 -7.55
C ASP A 456 14.20 0.58 -6.94
N TRP A 457 14.17 0.67 -5.60
CA TRP A 457 14.16 1.93 -4.85
C TRP A 457 15.49 2.69 -4.94
N ASP A 458 16.61 2.00 -4.74
CA ASP A 458 17.98 2.55 -4.76
C ASP A 458 18.54 2.78 -6.17
N ASN A 459 17.71 2.59 -7.20
CA ASN A 459 18.07 2.72 -8.61
C ASN A 459 19.06 1.64 -9.08
N GLN A 460 19.08 0.48 -8.41
CA GLN A 460 19.74 -0.74 -8.82
C GLN A 460 18.91 -1.46 -9.88
N ALA A 461 19.58 -2.09 -10.85
CA ALA A 461 18.90 -2.81 -11.91
C ALA A 461 18.32 -4.13 -11.39
N ARG A 462 17.04 -4.37 -11.66
CA ARG A 462 16.39 -5.62 -11.32
C ARG A 462 16.88 -6.76 -12.21
N ASN A 463 16.98 -7.96 -11.65
CA ASN A 463 17.27 -9.17 -12.40
C ASN A 463 16.17 -9.39 -13.46
N ALA A 464 16.61 -9.58 -14.71
CA ALA A 464 15.71 -9.66 -15.87
C ALA A 464 14.82 -10.91 -15.90
N THR A 465 15.13 -11.94 -15.12
CA THR A 465 14.40 -13.21 -15.07
C THR A 465 13.84 -13.54 -13.71
N THR A 466 14.54 -13.17 -12.63
CA THR A 466 14.21 -13.51 -11.25
C THR A 466 14.51 -12.31 -10.35
N PRO A 467 13.76 -11.20 -10.47
CA PRO A 467 13.95 -10.05 -9.59
C PRO A 467 13.62 -10.42 -8.14
N ASP A 468 14.10 -9.64 -7.19
CA ASP A 468 13.76 -9.85 -5.78
C ASP A 468 12.31 -9.43 -5.47
N ILE A 469 11.71 -10.06 -4.46
CA ILE A 469 10.41 -9.62 -3.96
C ILE A 469 10.62 -8.33 -3.14
N GLY A 470 9.78 -7.32 -3.33
CA GLY A 470 9.82 -6.06 -2.58
C GLY A 470 10.53 -4.91 -3.28
N ALA A 471 10.68 -3.80 -2.55
CA ALA A 471 11.14 -2.52 -3.10
C ALA A 471 12.64 -2.43 -3.39
N ASP A 472 13.41 -3.40 -2.92
CA ASP A 472 14.87 -3.45 -3.00
C ASP A 472 15.29 -4.58 -3.94
N GLU A 473 16.38 -4.38 -4.68
CA GLU A 473 17.10 -5.45 -5.37
C GLU A 473 18.46 -5.62 -4.66
N PHE A 474 18.78 -6.85 -4.29
CA PHE A 474 19.89 -7.16 -3.43
C PHE A 474 20.59 -8.46 -3.83
N THR A 475 21.57 -8.86 -3.04
CA THR A 475 22.23 -10.17 -3.18
C THR A 475 22.50 -10.68 -1.80
N ALA A 476 21.85 -11.79 -1.46
CA ALA A 476 21.97 -12.47 -0.18
C ALA A 476 22.40 -13.93 -0.42
N PRO A 477 22.54 -14.73 0.64
CA PRO A 477 22.48 -16.16 0.50
C PRO A 477 21.03 -16.60 0.24
N PHE A 478 20.79 -17.30 -0.86
CA PHE A 478 19.47 -17.88 -1.12
C PHE A 478 19.16 -19.03 -0.16
N GLN A 479 17.96 -19.02 0.45
CA GLN A 479 17.37 -20.19 1.09
C GLN A 479 15.95 -20.37 0.62
N ASP A 480 15.63 -21.60 0.24
CA ASP A 480 14.26 -22.04 0.10
C ASP A 480 13.71 -22.46 1.46
N ASP A 481 12.79 -21.67 2.00
CA ASP A 481 12.05 -21.97 3.24
C ASP A 481 10.59 -22.32 2.96
N ASN A 482 10.23 -22.45 1.67
CA ASN A 482 8.87 -22.76 1.27
C ASN A 482 8.66 -24.26 1.28
N SER A 483 7.49 -24.67 1.76
CA SER A 483 7.04 -26.04 1.53
C SER A 483 6.51 -26.19 0.10
N PRO A 484 6.59 -27.40 -0.49
CA PRO A 484 6.03 -27.68 -1.81
C PRO A 484 4.60 -27.19 -1.96
N ASN A 485 4.35 -26.38 -2.99
CA ASN A 485 3.00 -25.96 -3.36
C ASN A 485 2.31 -27.10 -4.11
N ILE A 486 1.18 -27.57 -3.58
CA ILE A 486 0.44 -28.72 -4.11
C ILE A 486 -0.95 -28.26 -4.56
N GLN A 487 -1.24 -28.41 -5.85
CA GLN A 487 -2.53 -28.08 -6.46
C GLN A 487 -3.10 -29.25 -7.26
N TYR A 488 -4.37 -29.55 -7.07
CA TYR A 488 -5.10 -30.56 -7.84
C TYR A 488 -6.60 -30.25 -7.88
N PRO A 489 -7.30 -30.59 -8.98
CA PRO A 489 -8.76 -30.54 -9.00
C PRO A 489 -9.34 -31.61 -8.08
N LEU A 490 -10.46 -31.32 -7.43
CA LEU A 490 -11.15 -32.32 -6.60
C LEU A 490 -11.55 -33.53 -7.44
N LEU A 491 -11.30 -34.73 -6.89
CA LEU A 491 -11.79 -35.97 -7.46
C LEU A 491 -13.32 -35.96 -7.52
N THR A 492 -13.86 -36.17 -8.73
CA THR A 492 -15.29 -36.37 -8.92
C THR A 492 -15.70 -37.76 -8.48
N ASN A 493 -16.99 -37.94 -8.18
CA ASN A 493 -17.56 -39.25 -7.94
C ASN A 493 -17.23 -40.21 -9.08
N SER A 494 -17.07 -41.49 -8.74
CA SER A 494 -16.68 -42.51 -9.73
C SER A 494 -17.36 -43.84 -9.45
N PRO A 495 -17.53 -44.68 -10.49
CA PRO A 495 -18.01 -46.04 -10.33
C PRO A 495 -17.24 -46.80 -9.25
N VAL A 496 -17.92 -47.72 -8.58
CA VAL A 496 -17.27 -48.70 -7.71
C VAL A 496 -16.24 -49.47 -8.53
N ALA A 497 -14.98 -49.38 -8.13
CA ALA A 497 -13.85 -50.02 -8.79
C ALA A 497 -12.87 -50.54 -7.75
N ALA A 498 -12.04 -51.52 -8.11
CA ALA A 498 -10.98 -52.02 -7.23
C ALA A 498 -9.89 -50.96 -6.98
N ASN A 499 -9.58 -50.13 -7.99
CA ASN A 499 -8.60 -49.04 -7.91
C ASN A 499 -9.14 -47.80 -8.63
N LYS A 500 -8.67 -46.62 -8.24
CA LYS A 500 -8.92 -45.36 -8.96
C LYS A 500 -7.60 -44.73 -9.41
N THR A 501 -7.41 -44.64 -10.73
CA THR A 501 -6.21 -44.04 -11.32
C THR A 501 -6.49 -42.61 -11.75
N VAL A 502 -5.59 -41.70 -11.40
CA VAL A 502 -5.58 -40.30 -11.81
C VAL A 502 -4.24 -39.98 -12.46
N THR A 503 -4.29 -39.37 -13.64
CA THR A 503 -3.12 -39.06 -14.47
C THR A 503 -3.06 -37.57 -14.75
N GLY A 504 -1.86 -36.99 -14.75
CA GLY A 504 -1.63 -35.55 -14.89
C GLY A 504 -2.34 -34.73 -13.82
N TRP A 505 -2.52 -35.26 -12.61
CA TRP A 505 -3.55 -34.78 -11.70
C TRP A 505 -3.05 -33.75 -10.68
N ALA A 506 -1.96 -34.05 -9.97
CA ALA A 506 -1.43 -33.15 -8.94
C ALA A 506 -0.25 -32.34 -9.49
N THR A 507 -0.47 -31.04 -9.68
CA THR A 507 0.61 -30.10 -9.98
C THR A 507 1.30 -29.74 -8.68
N ILE A 508 2.55 -30.15 -8.55
CA ILE A 508 3.39 -29.85 -7.39
C ILE A 508 4.63 -29.09 -7.86
N THR A 509 4.93 -27.96 -7.23
CA THR A 509 6.04 -27.07 -7.59
C THR A 509 6.75 -26.59 -6.33
N ASP A 510 8.07 -26.41 -6.44
CA ASP A 510 8.92 -25.95 -5.35
C ASP A 510 10.22 -25.37 -5.92
N PRO A 511 10.76 -24.25 -5.39
CA PRO A 511 12.01 -23.65 -5.88
C PRO A 511 13.22 -24.60 -5.80
N SER A 512 13.33 -25.40 -4.74
CA SER A 512 14.41 -26.38 -4.57
C SER A 512 14.16 -27.70 -5.33
N ASN A 513 13.03 -27.83 -6.02
CA ASN A 513 12.47 -29.02 -6.66
C ASN A 513 11.87 -30.05 -5.69
N ILE A 514 11.15 -31.02 -6.26
CA ILE A 514 10.44 -32.06 -5.51
C ILE A 514 11.27 -33.33 -5.41
N ASN A 515 11.28 -33.97 -4.24
CA ASN A 515 11.90 -35.27 -4.08
C ASN A 515 11.09 -36.36 -4.80
N THR A 516 11.71 -37.04 -5.76
CA THR A 516 11.09 -38.09 -6.59
C THR A 516 11.72 -39.46 -6.39
N THR A 517 12.55 -39.62 -5.36
CA THR A 517 13.17 -40.90 -4.99
C THR A 517 12.12 -41.86 -4.43
N VAL A 518 12.22 -43.16 -4.76
CA VAL A 518 11.32 -44.20 -4.23
C VAL A 518 11.33 -44.19 -2.70
N GLY A 519 10.15 -44.28 -2.09
CA GLY A 519 10.00 -44.16 -0.63
C GLY A 519 9.79 -42.73 -0.16
N THR A 520 10.06 -41.71 -0.99
CA THR A 520 9.88 -40.28 -0.67
C THR A 520 9.23 -39.48 -1.79
N LYS A 521 8.71 -40.15 -2.82
CA LYS A 521 7.91 -39.51 -3.87
C LYS A 521 6.71 -38.79 -3.26
N PRO A 522 6.08 -37.85 -3.98
CA PRO A 522 4.77 -37.36 -3.60
C PRO A 522 3.82 -38.51 -3.31
N ARG A 523 3.01 -38.36 -2.25
CA ARG A 523 2.09 -39.37 -1.75
C ARG A 523 0.67 -38.86 -1.78
N LEU A 524 -0.26 -39.70 -2.24
CA LEU A 524 -1.69 -39.50 -2.06
C LEU A 524 -2.13 -40.35 -0.87
N TYR A 525 -2.55 -39.69 0.20
CA TYR A 525 -3.14 -40.32 1.37
C TYR A 525 -4.65 -40.44 1.20
N TYR A 526 -5.24 -41.57 1.62
CA TYR A 526 -6.67 -41.83 1.51
C TYR A 526 -7.21 -42.74 2.62
N LYS A 527 -8.49 -42.58 2.96
CA LYS A 527 -9.24 -43.44 3.87
C LYS A 527 -10.74 -43.36 3.60
N LYS A 528 -11.53 -44.32 4.10
CA LYS A 528 -12.99 -44.13 4.19
C LYS A 528 -13.32 -43.10 5.28
N SER A 529 -14.42 -42.37 5.13
CA SER A 529 -14.91 -41.42 6.14
C SER A 529 -15.21 -42.10 7.49
N THR A 530 -15.57 -43.38 7.45
CA THR A 530 -15.86 -44.24 8.62
C THR A 530 -14.61 -44.82 9.28
N GLU A 531 -13.45 -44.75 8.63
CA GLU A 531 -12.18 -45.24 9.19
C GLU A 531 -11.54 -44.20 10.14
N ALA A 532 -10.71 -44.70 11.05
CA ALA A 532 -10.07 -43.88 12.07
C ALA A 532 -9.20 -42.77 11.47
N ASN A 533 -9.18 -41.58 12.10
CA ASN A 533 -8.35 -40.47 11.65
C ASN A 533 -6.92 -40.54 12.20
N THR A 534 -6.22 -41.65 11.93
CA THR A 534 -4.85 -41.90 12.39
C THR A 534 -4.05 -42.65 11.32
N TYR A 535 -2.72 -42.49 11.31
CA TYR A 535 -1.82 -43.26 10.47
C TYR A 535 -1.05 -44.27 11.34
N VAL A 536 -1.35 -45.56 11.16
CA VAL A 536 -0.74 -46.66 11.95
C VAL A 536 0.08 -47.62 11.06
N GLY A 537 -0.13 -47.60 9.74
CA GLY A 537 0.60 -48.42 8.79
C GLY A 537 -0.15 -48.56 7.46
N ASN A 538 0.60 -48.88 6.40
CA ASN A 538 0.07 -48.96 5.03
C ASN A 538 -0.33 -50.40 4.62
N THR A 539 -1.00 -51.13 5.52
CA THR A 539 -1.49 -52.50 5.25
C THR A 539 -2.97 -52.65 5.60
N VAL A 540 -3.63 -53.70 5.10
CA VAL A 540 -5.04 -54.00 5.37
C VAL A 540 -5.37 -54.25 6.84
N ALA A 541 -4.37 -54.56 7.66
CA ALA A 541 -4.53 -54.82 9.08
C ALA A 541 -4.64 -53.53 9.93
N ASN A 542 -4.28 -52.38 9.37
CA ASN A 542 -4.27 -51.11 10.12
C ASN A 542 -5.53 -50.30 9.80
N ASN A 543 -6.31 -49.89 10.80
CA ASN A 543 -7.45 -48.99 10.59
C ASN A 543 -6.97 -47.53 10.51
N GLY A 544 -7.28 -46.83 9.41
CA GLY A 544 -6.97 -45.41 9.20
C GLY A 544 -6.31 -45.12 7.85
N TRP A 545 -5.54 -44.03 7.77
CA TRP A 545 -4.96 -43.52 6.53
C TRP A 545 -4.04 -44.53 5.83
N LYS A 546 -4.21 -44.66 4.51
CA LYS A 546 -3.33 -45.37 3.56
C LYS A 546 -2.67 -44.37 2.63
N TYR A 547 -1.60 -44.78 1.97
CA TYR A 547 -1.00 -43.96 0.92
C TYR A 547 -0.52 -44.77 -0.28
N VAL A 548 -0.43 -44.09 -1.42
CA VAL A 548 0.26 -44.56 -2.62
C VAL A 548 1.26 -43.49 -3.06
N GLU A 549 2.38 -43.92 -3.61
CA GLU A 549 3.39 -43.04 -4.20
C GLU A 549 3.04 -42.68 -5.65
N ALA A 550 3.51 -41.53 -6.10
CA ALA A 550 3.35 -41.14 -7.49
C ALA A 550 4.02 -42.14 -8.45
N SER A 551 3.34 -42.46 -9.55
CA SER A 551 3.85 -43.45 -10.53
C SER A 551 4.86 -42.86 -11.50
N ASN A 552 4.89 -41.53 -11.68
CA ASN A 552 5.88 -40.80 -12.48
C ASN A 552 6.90 -40.04 -11.58
N ALA A 553 7.80 -39.28 -12.21
CA ALA A 553 8.88 -38.54 -11.56
C ALA A 553 8.88 -37.04 -11.89
N SER A 554 7.77 -36.51 -12.41
CA SER A 554 7.65 -35.10 -12.77
C SER A 554 6.22 -34.61 -12.52
N SER A 555 6.09 -33.34 -12.17
CA SER A 555 4.80 -32.67 -12.09
C SER A 555 4.22 -32.44 -13.50
N PRO A 556 2.91 -32.58 -13.73
CA PRO A 556 1.90 -33.06 -12.79
C PRO A 556 2.02 -34.57 -12.49
N PHE A 557 1.81 -34.95 -11.22
CA PHE A 557 1.97 -36.31 -10.73
C PHE A 557 0.71 -37.19 -10.93
N ASN A 558 0.97 -38.48 -11.14
CA ASN A 558 -0.01 -39.54 -11.34
C ASN A 558 -0.13 -40.41 -10.09
N PHE A 559 -1.34 -40.84 -9.74
CA PHE A 559 -1.59 -41.75 -8.62
C PHE A 559 -2.57 -42.86 -8.99
N THR A 560 -2.40 -44.04 -8.42
CA THR A 560 -3.38 -45.13 -8.47
C THR A 560 -3.79 -45.47 -7.05
N ILE A 561 -4.96 -44.98 -6.63
CA ILE A 561 -5.55 -45.28 -5.33
C ILE A 561 -5.86 -46.77 -5.28
N ASN A 562 -5.20 -47.49 -4.39
CA ASN A 562 -5.38 -48.92 -4.23
C ASN A 562 -6.36 -49.21 -3.08
N TYR A 563 -7.63 -49.43 -3.41
CA TYR A 563 -8.62 -49.66 -2.36
C TYR A 563 -8.43 -50.98 -1.62
N SER A 564 -7.70 -51.94 -2.19
CA SER A 564 -7.37 -53.18 -1.50
C SER A 564 -6.51 -52.98 -0.25
N LEU A 565 -5.93 -51.79 -0.04
CA LEU A 565 -5.16 -51.43 1.16
C LEU A 565 -6.02 -50.88 2.30
N LEU A 566 -7.29 -50.53 2.02
CA LEU A 566 -8.22 -50.08 3.06
C LEU A 566 -8.45 -51.19 4.10
N PHE A 567 -8.90 -50.79 5.29
CA PHE A 567 -8.99 -51.70 6.42
C PHE A 567 -9.86 -52.93 6.09
N THR A 568 -9.46 -54.09 6.60
CA THR A 568 -10.11 -55.41 6.39
C THR A 568 -10.27 -55.83 4.91
N GLY A 569 -9.39 -55.35 4.02
CA GLY A 569 -9.35 -55.79 2.62
C GLY A 569 -10.22 -54.96 1.68
N GLY A 570 -10.82 -53.87 2.17
CA GLY A 570 -11.13 -52.73 1.34
C GLY A 570 -12.13 -52.91 0.21
N ASN A 571 -13.26 -53.58 0.47
CA ASN A 571 -14.41 -53.53 -0.43
C ASN A 571 -15.01 -52.12 -0.39
N VAL A 572 -14.75 -51.32 -1.41
CA VAL A 572 -15.48 -50.07 -1.60
C VAL A 572 -16.81 -50.42 -2.25
N VAL A 573 -17.91 -50.00 -1.63
CA VAL A 573 -19.28 -50.20 -2.13
C VAL A 573 -19.89 -48.86 -2.51
N ALA A 574 -21.03 -48.87 -3.19
CA ALA A 574 -21.72 -47.63 -3.55
C ALA A 574 -22.13 -46.86 -2.28
N GLY A 575 -21.88 -45.54 -2.26
CA GLY A 575 -22.18 -44.67 -1.12
C GLY A 575 -21.03 -44.51 -0.11
N ASP A 576 -19.92 -45.25 -0.26
CA ASP A 576 -18.72 -45.00 0.53
C ASP A 576 -18.12 -43.63 0.19
N ILE A 577 -17.70 -42.88 1.21
CA ILE A 577 -17.02 -41.59 1.05
C ILE A 577 -15.53 -41.81 1.33
N ILE A 578 -14.69 -41.50 0.34
CA ILE A 578 -13.24 -41.50 0.45
C ILE A 578 -12.75 -40.07 0.73
N GLN A 579 -11.99 -39.93 1.80
CA GLN A 579 -11.24 -38.73 2.13
C GLN A 579 -9.81 -38.88 1.61
N TYR A 580 -9.22 -37.82 1.08
CA TYR A 580 -7.86 -37.87 0.55
C TYR A 580 -7.13 -36.53 0.66
N PHE A 581 -5.80 -36.57 0.64
CA PHE A 581 -4.93 -35.40 0.48
C PHE A 581 -3.60 -35.82 -0.17
N VAL A 582 -2.85 -34.85 -0.70
CA VAL A 582 -1.51 -35.09 -1.24
C VAL A 582 -0.46 -34.41 -0.37
N THR A 583 0.64 -35.10 -0.14
CA THR A 583 1.86 -34.55 0.45
C THR A 583 3.03 -34.69 -0.50
N ALA A 584 3.97 -33.76 -0.43
CA ALA A 584 5.26 -33.86 -1.09
C ALA A 584 6.33 -33.26 -0.19
N GLN A 585 7.57 -33.67 -0.40
CA GLN A 585 8.72 -33.05 0.24
C GLN A 585 9.65 -32.49 -0.83
N ASP A 586 10.32 -31.40 -0.49
CA ASP A 586 11.25 -30.71 -1.36
C ASP A 586 12.65 -31.36 -1.35
N LEU A 587 13.64 -30.68 -1.93
CA LEU A 587 15.06 -31.03 -1.85
C LEU A 587 15.87 -30.00 -1.06
N ALA A 588 15.21 -29.11 -0.32
CA ALA A 588 15.86 -28.12 0.53
C ALA A 588 16.55 -28.78 1.74
N ALA A 589 17.44 -28.03 2.40
CA ALA A 589 18.10 -28.45 3.64
C ALA A 589 17.94 -27.34 4.70
N PRO A 590 17.09 -27.53 5.73
CA PRO A 590 16.29 -28.72 6.03
C PRO A 590 15.17 -29.00 4.99
N VAL A 591 14.71 -30.25 4.92
CA VAL A 591 13.63 -30.66 4.02
C VAL A 591 12.29 -30.14 4.54
N HIS A 592 11.49 -29.52 3.67
CA HIS A 592 10.12 -29.11 4.00
C HIS A 592 9.09 -30.07 3.38
N VAL A 593 7.95 -30.20 4.06
CA VAL A 593 6.85 -31.07 3.64
C VAL A 593 5.60 -30.23 3.39
N GLY A 594 5.14 -30.23 2.15
CA GLY A 594 3.88 -29.60 1.75
C GLY A 594 2.68 -30.53 1.96
N LEU A 595 1.55 -29.95 2.36
CA LEU A 595 0.27 -30.62 2.53
C LEU A 595 -0.85 -29.73 1.95
N ASN A 596 -1.68 -30.28 1.06
CA ASN A 596 -2.92 -29.61 0.65
C ASN A 596 -4.09 -29.98 1.58
N ASN A 597 -4.96 -29.02 1.94
CA ASN A 597 -6.19 -29.31 2.71
C ASN A 597 -7.10 -30.28 1.91
N GLY A 598 -7.25 -31.51 2.42
CA GLY A 598 -7.83 -32.64 1.70
C GLY A 598 -9.26 -32.48 1.14
N GLY A 599 -9.63 -33.40 0.24
CA GLY A 599 -10.95 -33.46 -0.42
C GLY A 599 -11.78 -34.67 -0.04
N PHE A 600 -13.06 -34.66 -0.45
CA PHE A 600 -14.02 -35.75 -0.29
C PHE A 600 -14.51 -36.22 -1.67
N CYS A 601 -14.65 -37.53 -1.87
CA CYS A 601 -15.20 -38.12 -3.09
C CYS A 601 -16.07 -39.32 -2.72
N CYS A 602 -17.25 -39.46 -3.32
CA CYS A 602 -18.15 -40.59 -3.11
C CYS A 602 -18.03 -41.63 -4.25
N THR A 603 -18.34 -42.89 -3.97
CA THR A 603 -18.50 -43.93 -4.99
C THR A 603 -19.94 -44.05 -5.48
N THR A 604 -20.11 -44.16 -6.79
CA THR A 604 -21.42 -44.27 -7.46
C THR A 604 -21.56 -45.62 -8.15
N CYS A 605 -22.79 -46.05 -8.41
CA CYS A 605 -23.08 -47.24 -9.21
C CYS A 605 -22.86 -46.99 -10.69
#